data_AF-A0A2V4XW55-F1
#
_entry.id   AF-A0A2V4XW55-F1
#
_cell.length_a   1.000
_cell.length_b   1.000
_cell.length_c   1.000
_cell.angle_alpha   90.00
_cell.angle_beta   90.00
_cell.angle_gamma   90.00
#
_symmetry.space_group_name_H-M   'P 1'
#
loop_
_entity.id
_entity.type
_entity.pdbx_description
1 polymer ?
#
loop_
_entity_poly.entity_id
_entity_poly.type
_entity_poly.pdbx_seq_one_letter_code
_entity_poly.pdbx_strand_id
1 'polypeptide(L)' 'MNTQTKAIIKSGLFSGIVYAGLMAGFDYSDGQDFRIWRFILNALFFGIFMGFMTRYNLKKQADKEKNKTE' A
#
# COMPACT_ATOMS: atom_id res chain seq x y z
N MET A 1 -15.37 -6.56 11.29
CA MET A 1 -14.31 -6.28 10.30
C MET A 1 -13.15 -7.24 10.56
N ASN A 2 -12.68 -7.96 9.54
CA ASN A 2 -11.58 -8.92 9.68
C ASN A 2 -10.26 -8.20 10.08
N THR A 3 -9.43 -8.82 10.92
CA THR A 3 -8.17 -8.26 11.45
C THR A 3 -7.22 -7.84 10.34
N GLN A 4 -7.18 -8.58 9.23
CA GLN A 4 -6.38 -8.25 8.06
C GLN A 4 -6.84 -6.94 7.39
N THR A 5 -8.15 -6.75 7.22
CA THR A 5 -8.71 -5.50 6.66
C THR A 5 -8.38 -4.30 7.54
N LYS A 6 -8.43 -4.46 8.87
CA LYS A 6 -8.08 -3.41 9.82
C LYS A 6 -6.59 -3.04 9.75
N ALA A 7 -5.71 -4.03 9.57
CA ALA A 7 -4.27 -3.81 9.40
C ALA A 7 -3.98 -3.08 8.07
N ILE A 8 -4.63 -3.48 6.97
CA ILE A 8 -4.51 -2.83 5.67
C ILE A 8 -4.94 -1.36 5.76
N ILE A 9 -6.09 -1.08 6.37
CA ILE A 9 -6.58 0.30 6.53
C ILE A 9 -5.62 1.13 7.40
N LYS A 10 -5.14 0.58 8.53
CA LYS A 10 -4.15 1.29 9.37
C LYS A 10 -2.85 1.58 8.63
N SER A 11 -2.34 0.60 7.87
CA SER A 11 -1.10 0.76 7.09
C SER A 11 -1.27 1.79 5.98
N GLY A 12 -2.41 1.79 5.28
CA GLY A 12 -2.75 2.78 4.27
C GLY A 12 -2.85 4.18 4.87
N LEU A 13 -3.55 4.33 6.00
CA LEU A 13 -3.70 5.62 6.67
C LEU A 13 -2.35 6.17 7.16
N PHE A 14 -1.52 5.33 7.78
CA PHE A 14 -0.20 5.74 8.26
C PHE A 14 0.73 6.12 7.10
N SER A 15 0.76 5.31 6.03
CA SER A 15 1.56 5.61 4.84
C SER A 15 1.10 6.91 4.15
N GLY A 16 -0.21 7.18 4.11
CA GLY A 16 -0.77 8.42 3.57
C GLY A 16 -0.38 9.66 4.38
N ILE A 17 -0.37 9.57 5.72
CA ILE A 17 0.05 10.67 6.60
C ILE A 17 1.54 10.95 6.46
N VAL A 18 2.39 9.91 6.50
CA VAL A 18 3.84 10.06 6.33
C VAL A 18 4.16 10.66 4.97
N TYR A 19 3.46 10.20 3.93
CA TYR A 19 3.60 10.73 2.60
C TYR A 19 3.21 12.20 2.51
N ALA A 20 2.03 12.58 3.02
CA ALA A 20 1.58 13.98 3.02
C ALA A 20 2.54 14.90 3.79
N GLY A 21 3.14 14.41 4.89
CA GLY A 21 4.15 15.15 5.63
C GLY A 21 5.46 15.33 4.87
N LEU A 22 5.97 14.27 4.22
CA LEU A 22 7.14 14.36 3.34
C LEU A 22 6.89 15.29 2.16
N MET A 23 5.67 15.23 1.61
CA MET A 23 5.24 16.08 0.53
C MET A 23 5.28 17.56 0.91
N ALA A 24 4.62 17.91 2.01
CA ALA A 24 4.60 19.28 2.52
C ALA A 24 5.99 19.77 2.93
N GLY A 25 6.85 18.89 3.46
CA GLY A 25 8.23 19.23 3.81
C GLY A 25 9.12 19.47 2.59
N PHE A 26 8.95 18.69 1.52
CA PHE A 26 9.63 18.90 0.25
C PHE A 26 9.21 20.22 -0.40
N ASP A 27 7.91 20.53 -0.43
CA ASP A 27 7.40 21.81 -0.93
C ASP A 27 7.94 23.01 -0.17
N TYR A 28 8.06 22.87 1.14
CA TYR A 28 8.61 23.92 1.98
C TYR A 28 10.12 24.13 1.74
N SER A 29 10.87 23.07 1.41
CA SER A 29 12.33 23.11 1.29
C SER A 29 12.86 23.41 -0.12
N ASP A 30 12.18 22.95 -1.17
CA ASP A 30 12.76 22.91 -2.53
C ASP A 30 12.35 24.12 -3.38
N GLY A 31 11.26 24.82 -3.04
CA GLY A 31 10.75 25.96 -3.81
C GLY A 31 10.40 25.65 -5.28
N GLN A 32 10.45 24.36 -5.65
CA GLN A 32 10.17 23.80 -6.96
C GLN A 32 8.73 23.28 -6.99
N ASP A 33 8.08 23.37 -8.16
CA ASP A 33 6.73 22.87 -8.34
C ASP A 33 6.63 21.40 -7.97
N PHE A 34 5.76 21.16 -7.00
CA PHE A 34 5.60 19.85 -6.45
C PHE A 34 5.08 18.84 -7.46
N ARG A 35 5.91 17.86 -7.83
CA ARG A 35 5.51 16.80 -8.78
C ARG A 35 4.77 15.67 -8.06
N ILE A 36 3.68 16.03 -7.39
CA ILE A 36 2.72 15.13 -6.74
C ILE A 36 2.38 13.91 -7.57
N TRP A 37 2.24 14.15 -8.87
CA TRP A 37 1.86 13.15 -9.84
C TRP A 37 2.80 11.95 -9.90
N ARG A 38 4.13 12.17 -9.78
CA ARG A 38 5.11 11.09 -9.88
C ARG A 38 5.00 10.13 -8.71
N PHE A 39 4.67 10.65 -7.53
CA PHE A 39 4.52 9.82 -6.36
C PHE A 39 3.13 9.17 -6.29
N ILE A 40 2.05 9.87 -6.66
CA ILE A 40 0.73 9.23 -6.83
C ILE A 40 0.82 8.05 -7.80
N LEU A 41 1.53 8.20 -8.92
CA LEU A 41 1.75 7.10 -9.87
C LEU A 41 2.54 5.94 -9.24
N ASN A 42 3.62 6.21 -8.50
CA ASN A 42 4.38 5.16 -7.81
C ASN A 42 3.55 4.46 -6.72
N ALA A 43 2.79 5.21 -5.93
CA ALA A 43 1.90 4.67 -4.90
C ALA A 43 0.76 3.83 -5.49
N LEU A 44 0.20 4.25 -6.63
CA LEU A 44 -0.78 3.48 -7.38
C LEU A 44 -0.20 2.18 -7.92
N PHE A 45 0.96 2.25 -8.61
CA PHE A 45 1.63 1.06 -9.12
C PHE A 45 1.96 0.07 -8.01
N PHE A 46 2.50 0.57 -6.90
CA PHE A 46 2.84 -0.25 -5.74
C PHE A 46 1.59 -0.84 -5.07
N GLY A 47 0.54 -0.04 -4.87
CA GLY A 47 -0.72 -0.49 -4.28
C GLY A 47 -1.45 -1.54 -5.12
N ILE A 48 -1.50 -1.34 -6.44
CA ILE A 48 -2.07 -2.32 -7.38
C ILE A 48 -1.25 -3.62 -7.35
N PHE A 49 0.07 -3.51 -7.46
CA PHE A 49 0.97 -4.67 -7.45
C PHE A 49 0.84 -5.46 -6.14
N MET A 50 0.91 -4.76 -5.00
CA MET A 50 0.84 -5.37 -3.67
C MET A 50 -0.56 -5.95 -3.40
N GLY A 51 -1.63 -5.31 -3.85
CA GLY A 51 -3.00 -5.82 -3.78
C GLY A 51 -3.18 -7.10 -4.60
N PHE A 52 -2.64 -7.12 -5.83
CA PHE A 52 -2.67 -8.30 -6.69
C PHE A 52 -1.87 -9.45 -6.10
N MET A 53 -0.65 -9.16 -5.63
CA MET A 53 0.23 -10.14 -4.99
C MET A 53 -0.38 -10.68 -3.70
N THR A 54 -1.01 -9.84 -2.88
CA THR A 54 -1.71 -10.26 -1.65
C THR A 54 -2.87 -11.19 -1.97
N ARG A 55 -3.69 -10.88 -2.98
CA ARG A 55 -4.79 -11.75 -3.43
C ARG A 55 -4.26 -13.10 -3.95
N TYR A 56 -3.17 -13.07 -4.70
CA TYR A 56 -2.54 -14.29 -5.23
C TYR A 56 -1.94 -15.15 -4.10
N ASN A 57 -1.28 -14.53 -3.12
CA ASN A 57 -0.72 -15.21 -1.96
C ASN A 57 -1.80 -15.78 -1.04
N LEU A 58 -2.90 -15.05 -0.81
CA LEU A 58 -4.03 -15.56 -0.02
C LEU A 58 -4.68 -16.77 -0.69
N LYS A 59 -4.87 -16.72 -2.02
CA LYS A 59 -5.40 -17.87 -2.77
C LYS A 59 -4.45 -19.07 -2.71
N LYS A 60 -3.14 -18.83 -2.87
CA LYS A 60 -2.10 -19.87 -2.77
C LYS A 60 -1.97 -20.44 -1.36
N GLN A 61 -2.16 -19.64 -0.31
CA GLN A 61 -2.20 -20.13 1.07
C GLN A 61 -3.43 -20.99 1.32
N ALA A 62 -4.62 -20.56 0.86
CA ALA A 62 -5.84 -21.35 0.98
C ALA A 62 -5.75 -22.71 0.25
N ASP A 63 -5.13 -22.74 -0.94
CA ASP A 63 -4.91 -23.99 -1.67
C ASP A 63 -3.89 -24.91 -0.98
N LYS A 64 -2.83 -24.34 -0.36
CA LYS A 64 -1.86 -25.11 0.44
C LYS A 64 -2.47 -25.67 1.73
N GLU A 65 -3.39 -24.95 2.36
CA GLU A 65 -4.05 -25.37 3.60
C GLU A 65 -5.02 -26.54 3.33
N LYS A 66 -5.72 -26.50 2.20
CA LYS A 66 -6.56 -27.63 1.74
C LYS A 66 -5.75 -28.91 1.47
N ASN A 67 -4.62 -28.80 0.77
CA ASN A 67 -3.80 -29.96 0.39
C ASN A 67 -3.03 -30.60 1.56
N LYS A 68 -2.97 -29.95 2.73
CA LYS A 68 -2.30 -30.46 3.93
C LYS A 68 -3.24 -31.21 4.89
N THR A 69 -4.55 -31.20 4.59
CA THR A 69 -5.61 -31.80 5.43
C THR A 69 -6.21 -33.05 4.77
N GLU A 70 -5.78 -33.39 3.55
CA GLU A 70 -6.03 -34.68 2.86
C GLU A 70 -4.83 -35.61 3.06
#